data_AF-A0A3D0YZB7-F1
#
_entry.id   AF-A0A3D0YZB7-F1
#
_cell.length_a   1.000
_cell.length_b   1.000
_cell.length_c   1.000
_cell.angle_alpha   90.00
_cell.angle_beta   90.00
_cell.angle_gamma   90.00
#
_symmetry.space_group_name_H-M   'P 1'
#
loop_
_entity.id
_entity.type
_entity.pdbx_description
1 polymer ?
#
loop_
_entity_poly.entity_id
_entity_poly.type
_entity_poly.pdbx_seq_one_letter_code
_entity_poly.pdbx_strand_id
1 'polypeptide(L)'
;MSLETAAPREQLKAYLRDQSLALITSAGGFGYPDMVVYDPHGFISWFPRTAAEDHSSGISGAYLFEGTYSERRWSESATTPFLPEGVVVKGVIPAPPGAGTLQYARRMGRDALLPGRYVVNTIDETHVQHIGDFLRRMGFDVLSAQSMPMPLSVPIIGHVSLSPVCFVSVATMLFLVLGHICAALHWSLYLRGRGHEFEVRRCQGARPQGLIRECLVGGLPGLVAGAVGGVIVSGILSGLLVAVIGDVPLTPGNSQTLSAAGVVASVSVMATWSVTFLWSVAIRPRKEVNPLA
;
A
#
# COMPACT_ATOMS: atom_id res chain seq x y z
N MET A 1 -1.30 23.54 43.38
CA MET A 1 -2.06 24.07 42.23
C MET A 1 -2.56 22.86 41.48
N SER A 2 -3.84 22.50 41.66
CA SER A 2 -4.42 21.25 41.18
C SER A 2 -4.42 21.21 39.65
N LEU A 3 -4.16 20.03 39.06
CA LEU A 3 -4.17 19.81 37.60
C LEU A 3 -5.51 20.18 36.93
N GLU A 4 -6.58 20.39 37.71
CA GLU A 4 -7.93 20.70 37.24
C GLU A 4 -8.06 22.05 36.51
N THR A 5 -7.15 23.02 36.71
CA THR A 5 -7.19 24.32 36.00
C THR A 5 -6.20 24.42 34.83
N ALA A 6 -5.41 23.38 34.56
CA ALA A 6 -4.51 23.37 33.41
C ALA A 6 -5.31 23.19 32.11
N ALA A 7 -4.94 23.94 31.05
CA ALA A 7 -5.54 23.77 29.73
C ALA A 7 -5.52 22.29 29.30
N PRO A 8 -6.56 21.73 28.65
CA PRO A 8 -6.66 20.31 28.32
C PRO A 8 -5.43 19.70 27.63
N ARG A 9 -4.69 20.51 26.87
CA ARG A 9 -3.42 20.13 26.22
C ARG A 9 -2.27 19.89 27.20
N GLU A 10 -2.13 20.73 28.23
CA GLU A 10 -1.07 20.56 29.22
C GLU A 10 -1.35 19.34 30.11
N GLN A 11 -2.63 19.02 30.33
CA GLN A 11 -3.04 17.74 30.93
C GLN A 11 -2.66 16.56 30.03
N LEU A 12 -2.88 16.65 28.71
CA LEU A 12 -2.43 15.61 27.77
C LEU A 12 -0.90 15.44 27.79
N LYS A 13 -0.12 16.53 27.78
CA LYS A 13 1.35 16.45 27.88
C LYS A 13 1.80 15.81 29.18
N ALA A 14 1.20 16.20 30.31
CA ALA A 14 1.48 15.60 31.60
C ALA A 14 1.19 14.09 31.58
N TYR A 15 0.01 13.71 31.09
CA TYR A 15 -0.37 12.29 30.96
C TYR A 15 0.61 11.50 30.09
N LEU A 16 0.98 12.00 28.91
CA LEU A 16 1.93 11.35 28.02
C LEU A 16 3.31 11.20 28.68
N ARG A 17 3.78 12.21 29.39
CA ARG A 17 5.05 12.14 30.13
C ARG A 17 4.97 11.12 31.27
N ASP A 18 3.92 11.15 32.06
CA ASP A 18 3.80 10.33 33.27
C ASP A 18 3.60 8.84 32.94
N GLN A 19 2.98 8.54 31.79
CA GLN A 19 2.79 7.18 31.28
C GLN A 19 3.88 6.71 30.30
N SER A 20 4.96 7.48 30.14
CA SER A 20 6.04 7.17 29.19
C SER A 20 5.56 6.93 27.75
N LEU A 21 4.64 7.77 27.28
CA LEU A 21 4.07 7.74 25.95
C LEU A 21 4.65 8.84 25.05
N ALA A 22 4.76 8.53 23.77
CA ALA A 22 5.12 9.46 22.71
C ALA A 22 3.93 9.65 21.77
N LEU A 23 3.75 10.89 21.31
CA LEU A 23 2.67 11.29 20.41
C LEU A 23 3.26 11.98 19.18
N ILE A 24 2.84 11.53 18.00
CA ILE A 24 3.12 12.17 16.72
C ILE A 24 1.79 12.62 16.11
N THR A 25 1.72 13.84 15.63
CA THR A 25 0.55 14.36 14.93
C THR A 25 0.96 14.88 13.55
N SER A 26 0.22 14.52 12.51
CA SER A 26 0.40 15.07 11.16
C SER A 26 -0.90 15.72 10.69
N ALA A 27 -0.81 16.98 10.24
CA ALA A 27 -1.97 17.72 9.76
C ALA A 27 -2.57 17.07 8.50
N GLY A 28 -3.89 16.89 8.47
CA GLY A 28 -4.63 16.22 7.39
C GLY A 28 -4.92 17.14 6.20
N GLY A 29 -3.92 17.88 5.71
CA GLY A 29 -4.07 18.79 4.56
C GLY A 29 -4.57 20.21 4.87
N PHE A 30 -4.93 20.50 6.12
CA PHE A 30 -5.22 21.86 6.60
C PHE A 30 -4.14 22.30 7.60
N GLY A 31 -3.49 23.43 7.33
CA GLY A 31 -2.43 23.99 8.18
C GLY A 31 -1.05 23.92 7.54
N TYR A 32 -0.01 24.03 8.37
CA TYR A 32 1.37 23.92 7.91
C TYR A 32 1.69 22.48 7.48
N PRO A 33 2.62 22.26 6.55
CA PRO A 33 3.05 20.92 6.15
C PRO A 33 3.99 20.33 7.20
N ASP A 34 3.53 20.21 8.44
CA ASP A 34 4.32 19.86 9.61
C ASP A 34 3.94 18.53 10.25
N MET A 35 4.93 17.92 10.90
CA MET A 35 4.74 16.85 11.86
C MET A 35 5.03 17.40 13.27
N VAL A 36 4.06 17.35 14.17
CA VAL A 36 4.27 17.76 15.56
C VAL A 36 4.58 16.53 16.41
N VAL A 37 5.69 16.58 17.13
CA VAL A 37 6.21 15.48 17.93
C VAL A 37 6.25 15.87 19.40
N TYR A 38 5.71 15.01 20.26
CA TYR A 38 5.88 15.06 21.70
C TYR A 38 6.45 13.73 22.18
N ASP A 39 7.73 13.75 22.56
CA ASP A 39 8.46 12.57 23.00
C ASP A 39 9.36 12.94 24.20
N PRO A 40 8.79 12.99 25.41
CA PRO A 40 9.51 13.43 26.61
C PRO A 40 10.62 12.45 27.04
N HIS A 41 10.59 11.20 26.58
CA HIS A 41 11.52 10.14 26.98
C HIS A 41 12.45 9.68 25.85
N GLY A 42 12.32 10.23 24.64
CA GLY A 42 13.23 9.95 23.54
C GLY A 42 13.08 8.56 22.93
N PHE A 43 11.85 8.06 22.82
CA PHE A 43 11.51 6.79 22.16
C PHE A 43 11.57 6.85 20.63
N ILE A 44 11.37 8.04 20.04
CA ILE A 44 11.37 8.23 18.59
C ILE A 44 12.81 8.39 18.11
N SER A 45 13.36 7.32 17.56
CA SER A 45 14.79 7.24 17.18
C SER A 45 15.23 8.21 16.09
N TRP A 46 14.34 8.57 15.17
CA TRP A 46 14.64 9.49 14.07
C TRP A 46 14.52 10.97 14.47
N PHE A 47 13.89 11.29 15.61
CA PHE A 47 13.66 12.66 16.04
C PHE A 47 14.66 13.06 17.14
N PRO A 48 15.34 14.22 17.03
CA PRO A 48 16.39 14.59 17.98
C PRO A 48 15.89 14.82 19.42
N ARG A 49 16.55 14.15 20.38
CA ARG A 49 16.26 14.28 21.81
C ARG A 49 16.45 15.71 22.31
N THR A 50 15.59 16.11 23.23
CA THR A 50 15.73 17.37 23.99
C THR A 50 16.86 17.25 25.01
N ALA A 51 17.68 18.30 25.12
CA ALA A 51 18.39 18.57 26.38
C ALA A 51 17.38 19.07 27.42
N ALA A 52 17.55 18.73 28.69
CA ALA A 52 16.57 19.03 29.76
C ALA A 52 16.27 20.55 29.91
N GLU A 53 17.16 21.42 29.45
CA GLU A 53 17.04 22.88 29.51
C GLU A 53 16.11 23.48 28.43
N ASP A 54 15.76 22.74 27.39
CA ASP A 54 14.90 23.22 26.28
C ASP A 54 13.39 23.20 26.64
N HIS A 55 13.00 22.61 27.78
CA HIS A 55 11.59 22.51 28.16
C HIS A 55 10.98 23.84 28.65
N SER A 56 11.81 24.85 28.97
CA SER A 56 11.38 26.11 29.59
C SER A 56 11.28 27.30 28.62
N SER A 57 11.87 27.24 27.42
CA SER A 57 12.09 28.43 26.59
C SER A 57 10.88 28.87 25.75
N GLY A 58 9.81 28.06 25.64
CA GLY A 58 8.61 28.44 24.87
C GLY A 58 8.80 28.56 23.36
N ILE A 59 10.05 28.54 22.87
CA ILE A 59 10.43 28.54 21.46
C ILE A 59 10.40 27.10 20.96
N SER A 60 9.49 26.78 20.05
CA SER A 60 9.47 25.44 19.45
C SER A 60 10.57 25.35 18.39
N GLY A 61 11.42 24.33 18.51
CA GLY A 61 12.40 23.99 17.49
C GLY A 61 11.79 23.12 16.40
N ALA A 62 12.17 23.38 15.15
CA ALA A 62 11.84 22.55 13.99
C ALA A 62 13.08 21.94 13.36
N TYR A 63 12.93 20.74 12.84
CA TYR A 63 13.92 20.00 12.07
C TYR A 63 13.36 19.79 10.66
N LEU A 64 14.06 20.32 9.67
CA LEU A 64 13.65 20.22 8.27
C LEU A 64 13.93 18.81 7.76
N PHE A 65 13.09 18.32 6.87
CA PHE A 65 13.33 17.03 6.24
C PHE A 65 14.27 17.16 5.05
N GLU A 66 15.23 16.24 4.94
CA GLU A 66 16.15 16.16 3.80
C GLU A 66 15.40 16.02 2.46
N GLY A 67 15.89 16.70 1.43
CA GLY A 67 15.35 16.71 0.08
C GLY A 67 14.09 17.58 -0.10
N THR A 68 13.63 18.29 0.94
CA THR A 68 12.38 19.06 0.88
C THR A 68 12.57 20.50 0.41
N TYR A 69 11.45 21.14 0.03
CA TYR A 69 11.48 22.55 -0.38
C TYR A 69 11.91 23.45 0.78
N SER A 70 11.45 23.17 2.01
CA SER A 70 11.85 23.94 3.19
C SER A 70 13.34 23.84 3.49
N GLU A 71 13.94 22.66 3.40
CA GLU A 71 15.39 22.50 3.54
C GLU A 71 16.14 23.31 2.49
N ARG A 72 15.75 23.21 1.22
CA ARG A 72 16.41 23.94 0.12
C ARG A 72 16.36 25.45 0.35
N ARG A 73 15.19 26.00 0.65
CA ARG A 73 15.02 27.44 0.92
C ARG A 73 15.81 27.92 2.13
N TRP A 74 15.87 27.11 3.19
CA TRP A 74 16.69 27.40 4.35
C TRP A 74 18.18 27.46 3.99
N SER A 75 18.67 26.49 3.22
CA SER A 75 20.08 26.44 2.79
C SER A 75 20.47 27.61 1.88
N GLU A 76 19.57 28.05 0.99
CA GLU A 76 19.84 29.12 0.02
C GLU A 76 19.74 30.51 0.63
N SER A 77 18.82 30.72 1.58
CA SER A 77 18.40 32.07 1.96
C SER A 77 18.10 32.24 3.45
N ALA A 78 18.32 31.22 4.27
CA ALA A 78 17.90 31.18 5.68
C ALA A 78 16.42 31.57 5.87
N THR A 79 15.56 31.23 4.90
CA THR A 79 14.12 31.45 4.97
C THR A 79 13.36 30.14 4.82
N THR A 80 12.29 29.99 5.61
CA THR A 80 11.40 28.83 5.56
C THR A 80 9.94 29.31 5.54
N PRO A 81 9.35 29.54 4.35
CA PRO A 81 8.02 30.14 4.22
C PRO A 81 6.89 29.35 4.91
N PHE A 82 7.10 28.04 5.09
CA PHE A 82 6.14 27.14 5.73
C PHE A 82 6.31 27.01 7.25
N LEU A 83 7.26 27.73 7.84
CA LEU A 83 7.52 27.65 9.26
C LEU A 83 6.66 28.68 10.01
N PRO A 84 5.91 28.29 11.07
CA PRO A 84 5.15 29.21 11.88
C PRO A 84 6.05 30.28 12.51
N GLU A 85 5.48 31.44 12.77
CA GLU A 85 6.16 32.50 13.50
C GLU A 85 6.59 32.00 14.90
N GLY A 86 7.79 32.37 15.33
CA GLY A 86 8.35 31.96 16.63
C GLY A 86 8.91 30.53 16.67
N VAL A 87 8.92 29.81 15.55
CA VAL A 87 9.59 28.50 15.42
C VAL A 87 10.96 28.69 14.79
N VAL A 88 12.00 28.06 15.36
CA VAL A 88 13.38 28.19 14.89
C VAL A 88 13.88 26.87 14.31
N VAL A 89 14.54 26.94 13.15
CA VAL A 89 15.19 25.77 12.55
C VAL A 89 16.39 25.36 13.40
N LYS A 90 16.37 24.11 13.88
CA LYS A 90 17.42 23.50 14.72
C LYS A 90 18.35 22.60 13.92
N GLY A 91 17.93 22.14 12.75
CA GLY A 91 18.75 21.28 11.89
C GLY A 91 17.94 20.61 10.79
N VAL A 92 18.59 19.68 10.12
CA VAL A 92 18.01 18.86 9.05
C VAL A 92 18.09 17.39 9.49
N ILE A 93 17.04 16.62 9.24
CA ILE A 93 16.93 15.20 9.58
C ILE A 93 16.33 14.40 8.41
N PRO A 94 16.62 13.09 8.30
CA PRO A 94 15.96 12.24 7.31
C PRO A 94 14.46 12.17 7.56
N ALA A 95 13.67 12.19 6.49
CA ALA A 95 12.21 12.08 6.59
C ALA A 95 11.81 10.67 7.07
N PRO A 96 10.94 10.54 8.09
CA PRO A 96 10.45 9.23 8.51
C PRO A 96 9.54 8.60 7.44
N PRO A 97 9.42 7.27 7.41
CA PRO A 97 8.45 6.59 6.56
C PRO A 97 7.03 7.14 6.79
N GLY A 98 6.34 7.49 5.69
CA GLY A 98 4.99 8.06 5.77
C GLY A 98 4.94 9.58 5.99
N ALA A 99 6.07 10.29 5.97
CA ALA A 99 6.11 11.75 5.96
C ALA A 99 5.46 12.36 4.69
N GLY A 100 5.52 11.67 3.55
CA GLY A 100 4.83 12.10 2.33
C GLY A 100 5.25 13.50 1.88
N THR A 101 4.30 14.43 1.84
CA THR A 101 4.51 15.83 1.42
C THR A 101 4.88 16.78 2.56
N LEU A 102 4.99 16.28 3.79
CA LEU A 102 5.41 17.09 4.94
C LEU A 102 6.84 17.61 4.74
N GLN A 103 7.09 18.82 5.25
CA GLN A 103 8.33 19.55 5.00
C GLN A 103 9.28 19.56 6.21
N TYR A 104 8.73 19.44 7.42
CA TYR A 104 9.53 19.45 8.65
C TYR A 104 8.79 18.78 9.81
N ALA A 105 9.54 18.41 10.84
CA ALA A 105 9.02 18.00 12.13
C ALA A 105 9.34 19.07 13.19
N ARG A 106 8.39 19.40 14.06
CA ARG A 106 8.60 20.33 15.17
C ARG A 106 8.13 19.74 16.48
N ARG A 107 8.65 20.28 17.57
CA ARG A 107 8.21 19.88 18.92
C ARG A 107 6.82 20.44 19.22
N MET A 108 6.04 19.71 20.01
CA MET A 108 4.77 20.21 20.52
C MET A 108 5.00 21.41 21.43
N GLY A 109 4.76 22.60 20.87
CA GLY A 109 4.90 23.88 21.56
C GLY A 109 3.64 24.30 22.32
N ARG A 110 3.40 25.62 22.35
CA ARG A 110 2.19 26.24 22.93
C ARG A 110 1.07 26.45 21.91
N ASP A 111 1.31 26.13 20.64
CA ASP A 111 0.34 26.30 19.57
C ASP A 111 -0.83 25.33 19.72
N ALA A 112 -1.98 25.71 19.18
CA ALA A 112 -3.14 24.82 19.11
C ALA A 112 -2.76 23.53 18.36
N LEU A 113 -3.22 22.40 18.88
CA LEU A 113 -3.20 21.15 18.12
C LEU A 113 -4.10 21.32 16.89
N LEU A 114 -3.69 20.74 15.77
CA LEU A 114 -4.47 20.81 14.54
C LEU A 114 -5.24 19.50 14.33
N PRO A 115 -6.42 19.54 13.69
CA PRO A 115 -7.08 18.33 13.22
C PRO A 115 -6.15 17.53 12.30
N GLY A 116 -6.08 16.22 12.50
CA GLY A 116 -5.16 15.39 11.74
C GLY A 116 -5.07 13.97 12.26
N ARG A 117 -4.04 13.26 11.79
CA ARG A 117 -3.75 11.90 12.24
C ARG A 117 -2.86 11.95 13.47
N TYR A 118 -3.29 11.27 14.53
CA TYR A 118 -2.57 11.13 15.80
C TYR A 118 -2.05 9.69 15.92
N VAL A 119 -0.76 9.54 16.20
CA VAL A 119 -0.08 8.25 16.34
C VAL A 119 0.60 8.20 17.70
N VAL A 120 0.35 7.13 18.45
CA VAL A 120 0.90 6.91 19.79
C VAL A 120 1.73 5.62 19.82
N ASN A 121 2.74 5.57 20.68
CA ASN A 121 3.63 4.42 20.82
C ASN A 121 3.07 3.27 21.68
N THR A 122 1.74 3.12 21.77
CA THR A 122 1.09 2.08 22.57
C THR A 122 -0.06 1.42 21.81
N ILE A 123 -0.28 0.13 22.09
CA ILE A 123 -1.44 -0.66 21.65
C ILE A 123 -2.44 -0.90 22.78
N ASP A 124 -2.16 -0.42 23.98
CA ASP A 124 -3.07 -0.52 25.12
C ASP A 124 -4.30 0.36 24.87
N GLU A 125 -5.46 -0.29 24.71
CA GLU A 125 -6.73 0.36 24.44
C GLU A 125 -7.11 1.37 25.53
N THR A 126 -6.73 1.15 26.78
CA THR A 126 -7.04 2.06 27.90
C THR A 126 -6.33 3.40 27.72
N HIS A 127 -5.04 3.36 27.35
CA HIS A 127 -4.25 4.57 27.08
C HIS A 127 -4.74 5.29 25.83
N VAL A 128 -5.08 4.54 24.78
CA VAL A 128 -5.63 5.09 23.53
C VAL A 128 -6.96 5.79 23.78
N GLN A 129 -7.86 5.18 24.55
CA GLN A 129 -9.16 5.77 24.91
C GLN A 129 -8.98 7.05 25.73
N HIS A 130 -8.09 7.03 26.72
CA HIS A 130 -7.83 8.20 27.56
C HIS A 130 -7.24 9.37 26.76
N ILE A 131 -6.34 9.10 25.83
CA ILE A 131 -5.83 10.12 24.89
C ILE A 131 -6.97 10.63 24.00
N GLY A 132 -7.84 9.73 23.52
CA GLY A 132 -9.05 10.09 22.77
C GLY A 132 -10.02 10.97 23.54
N ASP A 133 -10.14 10.81 24.86
CA ASP A 133 -10.94 11.70 25.72
C ASP A 133 -10.34 13.10 25.80
N PHE A 134 -9.01 13.23 25.93
CA PHE A 134 -8.35 14.53 25.89
C PHE A 134 -8.56 15.23 24.54
N LEU A 135 -8.44 14.49 23.43
CA LEU A 135 -8.67 15.03 22.08
C LEU A 135 -10.12 15.50 21.90
N ARG A 136 -11.10 14.74 22.38
CA ARG A 136 -12.52 15.13 22.35
C ARG A 136 -12.80 16.38 23.18
N ARG A 137 -12.20 16.52 24.36
CA ARG A 137 -12.30 17.75 25.18
C ARG A 137 -11.69 18.97 24.49
N MET A 138 -10.75 18.77 23.58
CA MET A 138 -10.18 19.84 22.75
C MET A 138 -11.00 20.11 21.47
N GLY A 139 -12.14 19.45 21.28
CA GLY A 139 -13.05 19.67 20.16
C GLY A 139 -12.71 18.85 18.91
N PHE A 140 -11.87 17.81 19.03
CA PHE A 140 -11.56 16.92 17.91
C PHE A 140 -12.45 15.67 17.92
N ASP A 141 -13.11 15.40 16.80
CA ASP A 141 -13.82 14.14 16.56
C ASP A 141 -12.82 13.04 16.19
N VAL A 142 -12.69 12.03 17.06
CA VAL A 142 -11.79 10.89 16.85
C VAL A 142 -12.46 9.92 15.87
N LEU A 143 -12.20 10.13 14.57
CA LEU A 143 -12.74 9.31 13.48
C LEU A 143 -12.10 7.91 13.40
N SER A 144 -10.87 7.74 13.88
CA SER A 144 -10.16 6.46 13.85
C SER A 144 -8.98 6.44 14.81
N ALA A 145 -8.99 5.54 15.79
CA ALA A 145 -7.85 5.25 16.66
C ALA A 145 -7.07 4.06 16.09
N GLN A 146 -6.15 4.32 15.16
CA GLN A 146 -5.22 3.29 14.69
C GLN A 146 -3.95 3.31 15.56
N SER A 147 -3.86 2.36 16.49
CA SER A 147 -2.61 2.00 17.15
C SER A 147 -1.73 1.25 16.15
N MET A 148 -0.78 1.95 15.52
CA MET A 148 0.28 1.26 14.79
C MET A 148 1.43 0.96 15.75
N PRO A 149 1.83 -0.31 15.95
CA PRO A 149 3.12 -0.58 16.53
C PRO A 149 4.18 0.07 15.63
N MET A 150 4.99 0.97 16.18
CA MET A 150 6.21 1.45 15.52
C MET A 150 7.05 0.21 15.19
N PRO A 151 7.22 -0.18 13.92
CA PRO A 151 7.76 -1.49 13.64
C PRO A 151 9.27 -1.44 13.78
N LEU A 152 9.77 -2.14 14.80
CA LEU A 152 11.04 -2.84 14.69
C LEU A 152 10.85 -3.92 13.60
N SER A 153 11.36 -3.67 12.41
CA SER A 153 11.84 -4.69 11.46
C SER A 153 10.90 -5.86 11.06
N VAL A 154 9.95 -5.66 10.11
CA VAL A 154 9.46 -6.61 9.03
C VAL A 154 8.90 -8.01 9.50
N PRO A 155 8.19 -8.88 8.74
CA PRO A 155 7.41 -8.84 7.46
C PRO A 155 5.91 -9.20 7.59
N ILE A 156 5.16 -8.93 6.51
CA ILE A 156 4.13 -9.77 5.83
C ILE A 156 3.17 -10.60 6.72
N ILE A 157 1.86 -10.46 6.45
CA ILE A 157 0.68 -11.12 7.05
C ILE A 157 0.02 -10.25 8.14
N GLY A 158 -0.87 -9.34 7.75
CA GLY A 158 -1.69 -8.64 8.73
C GLY A 158 -2.31 -7.30 8.33
N HIS A 159 -2.36 -6.93 7.05
CA HIS A 159 -3.06 -5.71 6.62
C HIS A 159 -4.29 -6.05 5.79
N VAL A 160 -5.22 -6.76 6.43
CA VAL A 160 -6.59 -6.95 5.95
C VAL A 160 -7.49 -6.01 6.76
N SER A 161 -7.44 -4.71 6.46
CA SER A 161 -8.52 -3.79 6.80
C SER A 161 -8.38 -2.47 6.04
N LEU A 162 -9.35 -2.18 5.17
CA LEU A 162 -9.74 -0.85 4.65
C LEU A 162 -8.68 0.08 4.05
N SER A 163 -7.54 -0.44 3.55
CA SER A 163 -6.65 0.37 2.71
C SER A 163 -7.11 0.38 1.24
N PRO A 164 -7.01 1.50 0.50
CA PRO A 164 -7.28 1.53 -0.93
C PRO A 164 -6.41 0.53 -1.71
N VAL A 165 -5.24 0.20 -1.19
CA VAL A 165 -4.35 -0.86 -1.72
C VAL A 165 -4.96 -2.25 -1.57
N CYS A 166 -5.63 -2.55 -0.46
CA CYS A 166 -6.34 -3.81 -0.27
C CYS A 166 -7.51 -3.95 -1.24
N PHE A 167 -8.29 -2.88 -1.45
CA PHE A 167 -9.37 -2.87 -2.43
C PHE A 167 -8.85 -3.16 -3.84
N VAL A 168 -7.79 -2.46 -4.26
CA VAL A 168 -7.15 -2.69 -5.56
C VAL A 168 -6.62 -4.12 -5.65
N SER A 169 -5.94 -4.64 -4.62
CA SER A 169 -5.43 -6.02 -4.62
C SER A 169 -6.56 -7.05 -4.74
N VAL A 170 -7.64 -6.91 -3.98
CA VAL A 170 -8.77 -7.84 -4.01
C VAL A 170 -9.47 -7.78 -5.36
N ALA A 171 -9.72 -6.58 -5.89
CA ALA A 171 -10.32 -6.40 -7.21
C ALA A 171 -9.43 -7.03 -8.31
N THR A 172 -8.11 -6.81 -8.25
CA THR A 172 -7.16 -7.37 -9.21
C THR A 172 -7.17 -8.90 -9.16
N MET A 173 -7.16 -9.48 -7.97
CA MET A 173 -7.25 -10.94 -7.80
C MET A 173 -8.57 -11.50 -8.30
N LEU A 174 -9.68 -10.81 -8.06
CA LEU A 174 -10.99 -11.20 -8.57
C LEU A 174 -11.04 -11.21 -10.10
N PHE A 175 -10.57 -10.13 -10.75
CA PHE A 175 -10.51 -10.04 -12.21
C PHE A 175 -9.56 -11.08 -12.80
N LEU A 176 -8.42 -11.35 -12.14
CA LEU A 176 -7.51 -12.43 -12.54
C LEU A 176 -8.21 -13.78 -12.48
N VAL A 177 -8.87 -14.12 -11.37
CA VAL A 177 -9.58 -15.39 -11.22
C VAL A 177 -10.69 -15.53 -12.27
N LEU A 178 -11.48 -14.48 -12.47
CA LEU A 178 -12.56 -14.49 -13.46
C LEU A 178 -12.03 -14.64 -14.89
N GLY A 179 -10.92 -13.97 -15.21
CA GLY A 179 -10.22 -14.11 -16.49
C GLY A 179 -9.76 -15.55 -16.73
N HIS A 180 -9.19 -16.20 -15.71
CA HIS A 180 -8.78 -17.60 -15.80
C HIS A 180 -9.97 -18.55 -15.96
N ILE A 181 -11.09 -18.31 -15.27
CA ILE A 181 -12.32 -19.08 -15.44
C ILE A 181 -12.84 -18.95 -16.88
N CYS A 182 -12.86 -17.72 -17.42
CA CYS A 182 -13.29 -17.46 -18.80
C CYS A 182 -12.40 -18.19 -19.81
N ALA A 183 -11.08 -18.11 -19.65
CA ALA A 183 -10.12 -18.82 -20.50
C ALA A 183 -10.32 -20.35 -20.42
N ALA A 184 -10.47 -20.90 -19.21
CA ALA A 184 -10.74 -22.32 -19.00
C ALA A 184 -12.05 -22.76 -19.66
N LEU A 185 -13.12 -21.96 -19.55
CA LEU A 185 -14.39 -22.25 -20.20
C LEU A 185 -14.26 -22.23 -21.73
N HIS A 186 -13.65 -21.18 -22.30
CA HIS A 186 -13.41 -21.06 -23.74
C HIS A 186 -12.66 -22.27 -24.28
N TRP A 187 -11.58 -22.67 -23.62
CA TRP A 187 -10.79 -23.83 -24.00
C TRP A 187 -11.52 -25.15 -23.82
N SER A 188 -12.31 -25.29 -22.75
CA SER A 188 -13.14 -26.48 -22.56
C SER A 188 -14.15 -26.66 -23.70
N LEU A 189 -14.74 -25.56 -24.19
CA LEU A 189 -15.68 -25.58 -25.31
C LEU A 189 -14.95 -25.85 -26.63
N TYR A 190 -13.79 -25.24 -26.85
CA TYR A 190 -12.94 -25.49 -28.01
C TYR A 190 -12.55 -26.97 -28.12
N LEU A 191 -12.13 -27.58 -27.01
CA LEU A 191 -11.75 -28.99 -26.97
C LEU A 191 -12.94 -29.93 -27.14
N ARG A 192 -14.11 -29.57 -26.58
CA ARG A 192 -15.36 -30.33 -26.82
C ARG A 192 -15.76 -30.29 -28.28
N GLY A 193 -15.67 -29.12 -28.94
CA GLY A 193 -15.96 -28.98 -30.37
C GLY A 193 -15.08 -29.88 -31.25
N ARG A 194 -13.85 -30.17 -30.80
CA ARG A 194 -12.91 -31.07 -31.49
C ARG A 194 -13.00 -32.54 -31.04
N GLY A 195 -13.95 -32.88 -30.17
CA GLY A 195 -14.10 -34.25 -29.65
C GLY A 195 -14.26 -35.30 -30.76
N HIS A 196 -15.04 -34.98 -31.79
CA HIS A 196 -15.26 -35.89 -32.92
C HIS A 196 -13.98 -36.12 -33.74
N GLU A 197 -13.19 -35.07 -33.98
CA GLU A 197 -11.90 -35.17 -34.67
C GLU A 197 -10.93 -36.08 -33.89
N PHE A 198 -10.89 -35.95 -32.56
CA PHE A 198 -10.05 -36.80 -31.71
C PHE A 198 -10.48 -38.27 -31.73
N GLU A 199 -11.78 -38.54 -31.82
CA GLU A 199 -12.31 -39.90 -31.94
C GLU A 199 -11.90 -40.55 -33.27
N VAL A 200 -12.06 -39.85 -34.40
CA VAL A 200 -11.62 -40.34 -35.72
C VAL A 200 -10.13 -40.65 -35.72
N ARG A 201 -9.29 -39.77 -35.17
CA ARG A 201 -7.84 -39.98 -35.08
C ARG A 201 -7.48 -41.16 -34.19
N ARG A 202 -8.18 -41.38 -33.08
CA ARG A 202 -7.98 -42.56 -32.21
C ARG A 202 -8.31 -43.86 -32.93
N CYS A 203 -9.38 -43.89 -33.72
CA CYS A 203 -9.74 -45.05 -34.55
C CYS A 203 -8.67 -45.36 -35.62
N GLN A 204 -7.95 -44.35 -36.09
CA GLN A 204 -6.81 -44.46 -37.01
C GLN A 204 -5.49 -44.83 -36.30
N GLY A 205 -5.52 -45.15 -34.99
CA GLY A 205 -4.35 -45.61 -34.23
C GLY A 205 -3.57 -44.50 -33.50
N ALA A 206 -4.08 -43.26 -33.45
CA ALA A 206 -3.41 -42.19 -32.72
C ALA A 206 -3.41 -42.46 -31.20
N ARG A 207 -2.22 -42.47 -30.59
CA ARG A 207 -2.08 -42.63 -29.14
C ARG A 207 -2.53 -41.36 -28.41
N PRO A 208 -3.22 -41.46 -27.25
CA PRO A 208 -3.66 -40.31 -26.46
C PRO A 208 -2.54 -39.33 -26.13
N GLN A 209 -1.33 -39.83 -25.84
CA GLN A 209 -0.16 -39.02 -25.52
C GLN A 209 0.32 -38.16 -26.71
N GLY A 210 0.19 -38.67 -27.94
CA GLY A 210 0.56 -37.93 -29.16
C GLY A 210 -0.38 -36.75 -29.42
N LEU A 211 -1.69 -37.00 -29.25
CA LEU A 211 -2.73 -35.96 -29.34
C LEU A 211 -2.53 -34.88 -28.26
N ILE A 212 -2.17 -35.29 -27.03
CA ILE A 212 -1.89 -34.38 -25.93
C ILE A 212 -0.72 -33.45 -26.28
N ARG A 213 0.38 -34.01 -26.78
CA ARG A 213 1.56 -33.24 -27.16
C ARG A 213 1.29 -32.29 -28.32
N GLU A 214 0.59 -32.74 -29.37
CA GLU A 214 0.25 -31.89 -30.52
C GLU A 214 -0.64 -30.72 -30.12
N CYS A 215 -1.65 -30.93 -29.28
CA CYS A 215 -2.52 -29.85 -28.83
C CYS A 215 -1.80 -28.85 -27.91
N LEU A 216 -0.93 -29.33 -27.02
CA LEU A 216 -0.13 -28.45 -26.17
C LEU A 216 0.83 -27.60 -26.99
N VAL A 217 1.56 -28.21 -27.93
CA VAL A 217 2.54 -27.51 -28.79
C VAL A 217 1.86 -26.60 -29.81
N GLY A 218 0.76 -27.03 -30.42
CA GLY A 218 0.02 -26.24 -31.39
C GLY A 218 -0.71 -25.04 -30.78
N GLY A 219 -1.13 -25.13 -29.52
CA GLY A 219 -1.81 -24.03 -28.80
C GLY A 219 -0.85 -22.99 -28.22
N LEU A 220 0.38 -23.37 -27.87
CA LEU A 220 1.38 -22.52 -27.22
C LEU A 220 1.65 -21.18 -27.94
N PRO A 221 1.84 -21.12 -29.28
CA PRO A 221 2.13 -19.86 -29.97
C PRO A 221 1.02 -18.82 -29.85
N GLY A 222 -0.24 -19.25 -29.98
CA GLY A 222 -1.40 -18.35 -29.82
C GLY A 222 -1.55 -17.82 -28.40
N LEU A 223 -1.24 -18.66 -27.40
CA LEU A 223 -1.26 -18.27 -25.99
C LEU A 223 -0.17 -17.24 -25.66
N VAL A 224 1.05 -17.45 -26.14
CA VAL A 224 2.16 -16.52 -25.96
C VAL A 224 1.84 -15.19 -26.64
N ALA A 225 1.36 -15.22 -27.88
CA ALA A 225 0.98 -14.01 -28.61
C ALA A 225 -0.14 -13.23 -27.89
N GLY A 226 -1.17 -13.93 -27.39
CA GLY A 226 -2.26 -13.31 -26.64
C GLY A 226 -1.81 -12.71 -25.30
N ALA A 227 -0.95 -13.40 -24.54
CA ALA A 227 -0.42 -12.90 -23.27
C ALA A 227 0.46 -11.67 -23.48
N VAL A 228 1.39 -11.72 -24.44
CA VAL A 228 2.27 -10.59 -24.78
C VAL A 228 1.44 -9.41 -25.29
N GLY A 229 0.48 -9.65 -26.19
CA GLY A 229 -0.42 -8.60 -26.68
C GLY A 229 -1.24 -7.95 -25.57
N GLY A 230 -1.78 -8.74 -24.64
CA GLY A 230 -2.53 -8.23 -23.49
C GLY A 230 -1.70 -7.34 -22.57
N VAL A 231 -0.45 -7.72 -22.29
CA VAL A 231 0.49 -6.94 -21.46
C VAL A 231 0.85 -5.62 -22.14
N ILE A 232 1.12 -5.64 -23.45
CA ILE A 232 1.43 -4.43 -24.22
C ILE A 232 0.24 -3.48 -24.21
N VAL A 233 -0.97 -3.95 -24.53
CA VAL A 233 -2.17 -3.12 -24.58
C VAL A 233 -2.50 -2.55 -23.19
N SER A 234 -2.43 -3.38 -22.14
CA SER A 234 -2.65 -2.93 -20.76
C SER A 234 -1.61 -1.90 -20.32
N GLY A 235 -0.33 -2.10 -20.67
CA GLY A 235 0.75 -1.17 -20.37
C GLY A 235 0.58 0.18 -21.08
N ILE A 236 0.22 0.18 -22.36
CA ILE A 236 -0.06 1.40 -23.12
C ILE A 236 -1.26 2.14 -22.52
N LEU A 237 -2.35 1.44 -22.23
CA LEU A 237 -3.56 2.06 -21.68
C LEU A 237 -3.33 2.62 -20.27
N SER A 238 -2.63 1.86 -19.42
CA SER A 238 -2.26 2.32 -18.08
C SER A 238 -1.30 3.51 -18.14
N GLY A 239 -0.31 3.49 -19.04
CA GLY A 239 0.63 4.59 -19.24
C GLY A 239 -0.07 5.86 -19.73
N LEU A 240 -1.02 5.72 -20.66
CA LEU A 240 -1.86 6.82 -21.13
C LEU A 240 -2.71 7.39 -20.00
N LEU A 241 -3.32 6.54 -19.17
CA LEU A 241 -4.13 6.97 -18.03
C LEU A 241 -3.31 7.76 -17.01
N VAL A 242 -2.11 7.27 -16.68
CA VAL A 242 -1.19 7.94 -15.75
C VAL A 242 -0.68 9.26 -16.32
N ALA A 243 -0.38 9.32 -17.63
CA ALA A 243 0.05 10.55 -18.28
C ALA A 243 -1.06 11.62 -18.29
N VAL A 244 -2.31 11.22 -18.57
CA VAL A 244 -3.46 12.14 -18.63
C VAL A 244 -3.86 12.67 -17.26
N ILE A 245 -3.75 11.87 -16.20
CA ILE A 245 -4.19 12.24 -14.85
C ILE A 245 -3.06 12.83 -14.01
N GLY A 246 -1.82 12.38 -14.19
CA GLY A 246 -0.73 12.63 -13.26
C GLY A 246 0.34 13.64 -13.72
N ASP A 247 0.41 13.98 -15.00
CA ASP A 247 1.47 14.84 -15.56
C ASP A 247 2.90 14.39 -15.21
N VAL A 248 3.10 13.07 -15.02
CA VAL A 248 4.39 12.44 -14.64
C VAL A 248 5.01 11.70 -15.82
N PRO A 249 6.30 11.91 -16.14
CA PRO A 249 6.98 11.18 -17.21
C PRO A 249 7.27 9.72 -16.82
N LEU A 250 6.98 8.79 -17.73
CA LEU A 250 7.21 7.35 -17.56
C LEU A 250 8.72 7.04 -17.43
N THR A 251 9.14 6.53 -16.28
CA THR A 251 10.55 6.23 -15.95
C THR A 251 10.97 4.85 -16.47
N PRO A 252 12.26 4.59 -16.79
CA PRO A 252 12.74 3.28 -17.24
C PRO A 252 12.46 2.10 -16.30
N GLY A 253 12.25 2.33 -15.00
CA GLY A 253 11.83 1.26 -14.06
C GLY A 253 10.45 0.65 -14.38
N ASN A 254 9.60 1.39 -15.09
CA ASN A 254 8.25 0.92 -15.46
C ASN A 254 8.33 -0.19 -16.52
N SER A 255 9.32 -0.16 -17.42
CA SER A 255 9.48 -1.17 -18.46
C SER A 255 9.93 -2.52 -17.92
N GLN A 256 10.77 -2.54 -16.88
CA GLN A 256 11.18 -3.77 -16.18
C GLN A 256 10.02 -4.41 -15.42
N THR A 257 9.14 -3.60 -14.82
CA THR A 257 7.96 -4.10 -14.11
C THR A 257 6.94 -4.69 -15.09
N LEU A 258 6.74 -4.04 -16.23
CA LEU A 258 5.90 -4.53 -17.33
C LEU A 258 6.41 -5.85 -17.92
N SER A 259 7.72 -5.98 -18.12
CA SER A 259 8.32 -7.22 -18.65
C SER A 259 8.19 -8.37 -17.66
N ALA A 260 8.45 -8.13 -16.36
CA ALA A 260 8.25 -9.12 -15.31
C ALA A 260 6.79 -9.57 -15.21
N ALA A 261 5.85 -8.62 -15.24
CA ALA A 261 4.42 -8.92 -15.23
C ALA A 261 4.00 -9.77 -16.45
N GLY A 262 4.56 -9.49 -17.62
CA GLY A 262 4.27 -10.27 -18.83
C GLY A 262 4.79 -11.70 -18.80
N VAL A 263 5.96 -11.93 -18.21
CA VAL A 263 6.48 -13.28 -17.97
C VAL A 263 5.56 -14.06 -17.03
N VAL A 264 5.17 -13.45 -15.91
CA VAL A 264 4.27 -14.10 -14.92
C VAL A 264 2.91 -14.41 -15.53
N ALA A 265 2.33 -13.48 -16.28
CA ALA A 265 1.04 -13.69 -16.98
C ALA A 265 1.13 -14.84 -17.98
N SER A 266 2.21 -14.92 -18.77
CA SER A 266 2.42 -15.98 -19.75
C SER A 266 2.50 -17.35 -19.09
N VAL A 267 3.24 -17.48 -17.98
CA VAL A 267 3.37 -18.73 -17.22
C VAL A 267 2.01 -19.14 -16.63
N SER A 268 1.24 -18.20 -16.06
CA SER A 268 -0.08 -18.48 -15.47
C SER A 268 -1.08 -18.99 -16.51
N VAL A 269 -1.11 -18.37 -17.70
CA VAL A 269 -1.99 -18.76 -18.81
C VAL A 269 -1.59 -20.15 -19.34
N MET A 270 -0.29 -20.44 -19.48
CA MET A 270 0.19 -21.77 -19.89
C MET A 270 -0.17 -22.86 -18.89
N ALA A 271 -0.04 -22.58 -17.59
CA ALA A 271 -0.44 -23.52 -16.54
C ALA A 271 -1.95 -23.81 -16.62
N THR A 272 -2.77 -22.76 -16.77
CA THR A 272 -4.23 -22.88 -16.85
C THR A 272 -4.67 -23.67 -18.08
N TRP A 273 -4.06 -23.43 -19.24
CA TRP A 273 -4.30 -24.22 -20.46
C TRP A 273 -3.98 -25.69 -20.25
N SER A 274 -2.80 -25.98 -19.68
CA SER A 274 -2.33 -27.34 -19.43
C SER A 274 -3.27 -28.10 -18.49
N VAL A 275 -3.70 -27.47 -17.39
CA VAL A 275 -4.65 -28.04 -16.43
C VAL A 275 -6.01 -28.28 -17.07
N THR A 276 -6.55 -27.31 -17.81
CA THR A 276 -7.86 -27.43 -18.47
C THR A 276 -7.87 -28.57 -19.49
N PHE A 277 -6.80 -28.68 -20.27
CA PHE A 277 -6.63 -29.73 -21.26
C PHE A 277 -6.50 -31.11 -20.61
N LEU A 278 -5.60 -31.25 -19.61
CA LEU A 278 -5.45 -32.49 -18.83
C LEU A 278 -6.76 -32.92 -18.18
N TRP A 279 -7.51 -31.99 -17.56
CA TRP A 279 -8.82 -32.29 -17.00
C TRP A 279 -9.78 -32.80 -18.07
N SER A 280 -9.94 -32.06 -19.17
CA SER A 280 -10.89 -32.40 -20.22
C SER A 280 -10.61 -33.74 -20.91
N VAL A 281 -9.33 -34.14 -21.04
CA VAL A 281 -8.91 -35.34 -21.75
C VAL A 281 -8.69 -36.54 -20.83
N ALA A 282 -8.21 -36.35 -19.59
CA ALA A 282 -7.82 -37.42 -18.69
C ALA A 282 -8.85 -37.74 -17.59
N ILE A 283 -9.64 -36.76 -17.12
CA ILE A 283 -10.44 -36.89 -15.89
C ILE A 283 -11.95 -37.05 -16.15
N ARG A 284 -12.46 -36.75 -17.37
CA ARG A 284 -13.85 -37.10 -17.71
C ARG A 284 -13.93 -38.50 -18.33
N PRO A 285 -14.27 -39.55 -17.55
CA PRO A 285 -14.76 -40.78 -18.16
C PRO A 285 -16.07 -40.48 -18.90
N ARG A 286 -16.24 -41.10 -20.07
CA ARG A 286 -17.50 -41.12 -20.83
C ARG A 286 -18.68 -41.31 -19.87
N LYS A 287 -19.46 -40.26 -19.66
CA LYS A 287 -20.86 -40.36 -19.25
C LYS A 287 -21.64 -39.54 -20.26
N GLU A 288 -22.00 -40.19 -21.36
CA GLU A 288 -23.18 -39.89 -22.16
C GLU A 288 -23.39 -41.10 -23.08
N VAL A 289 -24.20 -42.04 -22.59
CA VAL A 289 -25.57 -42.40 -23.02
C VAL A 289 -25.51 -43.58 -23.97
N ASN A 290 -25.94 -44.72 -23.45
CA ASN A 290 -26.22 -45.93 -24.21
C ASN A 290 -27.36 -45.60 -25.19
N PRO A 291 -27.16 -45.60 -26.52
CA PRO A 291 -28.28 -45.68 -27.42
C PRO A 291 -28.77 -47.13 -27.37
N LEU A 292 -30.06 -47.33 -27.10
CA LEU A 292 -30.74 -48.62 -26.85
C LEU A 292 -30.88 -48.98 -25.35
N ALA A 293 -31.89 -48.37 -24.74
CA ALA A 293 -32.84 -49.02 -23.83
C ALA A 293 -34.20 -48.35 -24.01
#